data_AF-A0AA36NC10-F1
#
_entry.id   AF-A0AA36NC10-F1
#
_cell.length_a   1.000
_cell.length_b   1.000
_cell.length_c   1.000
_cell.angle_alpha   90.00
_cell.angle_beta   90.00
_cell.angle_gamma   90.00
#
_symmetry.space_group_name_H-M   'P 1'
#
loop_
_entity.id
_entity.type
_entity.pdbx_description
1 polymer ?
#
loop_
_entity_poly.entity_id
_entity_poly.type
_entity_poly.pdbx_seq_one_letter_code
_entity_poly.pdbx_strand_id
1 'polypeptide(L)'
;MANADAIYQHLYWYLNTTPTPQGKLEADFGESQGPQALYAKHRPASTPTRATATAAPAKPKAEAEAKEAKEAKEAKEAKEAKEAKDSRDSDLQVLIRYLEEEVTDKALEQRAEAWKSGVSGLLTRRGMEGQNALDTYVAEIVAALRDFPYLSLPQGRDAGRWVRDEIVAQVFEDHWDFYNNKKLKGFDLEEFCQLLAGQNMLIDRLRHAQRALDN
;
A
#
# COMPACT_ATOMS: atom_id res chain seq x y z
N MET A 1 -22.91 -18.90 25.57
CA MET A 1 -21.43 -18.77 25.63
C MET A 1 -20.66 -20.08 25.38
N ALA A 2 -21.31 -21.24 25.22
CA ALA A 2 -20.66 -22.56 25.05
C ALA A 2 -19.86 -22.79 23.74
N ASN A 3 -19.77 -21.79 22.85
CA ASN A 3 -19.16 -21.97 21.51
C ASN A 3 -17.69 -21.58 21.46
N ALA A 4 -17.23 -20.70 22.36
CA ALA A 4 -15.84 -20.25 22.38
C ALA A 4 -14.87 -21.36 22.84
N ASP A 5 -15.24 -22.11 23.89
CA ASP A 5 -14.42 -23.19 24.43
C ASP A 5 -14.23 -24.34 23.43
N ALA A 6 -15.26 -24.64 22.62
CA ALA A 6 -15.17 -25.65 21.57
C ALA A 6 -14.17 -25.25 20.48
N ILE A 7 -14.16 -23.96 20.09
CA ILE A 7 -13.19 -23.44 19.11
C ILE A 7 -11.77 -23.50 19.66
N TYR A 8 -11.57 -23.13 20.93
CA TYR A 8 -10.25 -23.21 21.57
C TYR A 8 -9.73 -24.64 21.66
N GLN A 9 -10.56 -25.59 22.06
CA GLN A 9 -10.16 -27.00 22.11
C GLN A 9 -9.82 -27.56 20.73
N HIS A 10 -10.58 -27.19 19.70
CA HIS A 10 -10.30 -27.61 18.33
C HIS A 10 -8.99 -27.03 17.80
N LEU A 11 -8.72 -25.74 18.02
CA LEU A 11 -7.44 -25.10 17.65
C LEU A 11 -6.26 -25.73 18.39
N TYR A 12 -6.43 -26.01 19.69
CA TYR A 12 -5.39 -26.64 20.50
C TYR A 12 -5.08 -28.06 20.03
N TRP A 13 -6.08 -28.83 19.63
CA TRP A 13 -5.90 -30.15 19.03
C TRP A 13 -5.17 -30.08 17.68
N TYR A 14 -5.56 -29.14 16.81
CA TYR A 14 -4.96 -28.96 15.49
C TYR A 14 -3.47 -28.57 15.56
N LEU A 15 -3.08 -27.71 16.52
CA LEU A 15 -1.70 -27.25 16.67
C LEU A 15 -0.76 -28.31 17.28
N ASN A 16 -1.27 -29.25 18.06
CA ASN A 16 -0.45 -30.19 18.84
C ASN A 16 -0.45 -31.63 18.31
N THR A 17 -1.19 -31.93 17.24
CA THR A 17 -1.21 -33.27 16.63
C THR A 17 -0.13 -33.43 15.56
N THR A 18 0.61 -34.53 15.61
CA THR A 18 1.63 -34.90 14.61
C THR A 18 1.36 -36.32 14.07
N PRO A 19 1.12 -36.48 12.75
CA PRO A 19 1.10 -35.44 11.71
C PRO A 19 -0.13 -34.52 11.84
N THR A 20 0.02 -33.27 11.41
CA THR A 20 -1.07 -32.29 11.44
C THR A 20 -2.22 -32.79 10.55
N PRO A 21 -3.45 -32.88 11.07
CA PRO A 21 -4.59 -33.37 10.31
C PRO A 21 -4.87 -32.43 9.14
N GLN A 22 -4.74 -32.95 7.91
CA GLN A 22 -5.05 -32.18 6.70
C GLN A 22 -6.56 -32.11 6.53
N GLY A 23 -7.12 -30.91 6.67
CA GLY A 23 -8.48 -30.61 6.25
C GLY A 23 -8.56 -30.45 4.73
N LYS A 24 -9.78 -30.16 4.25
CA LYS A 24 -10.03 -29.92 2.82
C LYS A 24 -9.24 -28.71 2.30
N LEU A 25 -9.10 -27.66 3.11
CA LEU A 25 -8.38 -26.45 2.73
C LEU A 25 -6.87 -26.72 2.56
N GLU A 26 -6.29 -27.54 3.43
CA GLU A 26 -4.89 -27.93 3.34
C GLU A 26 -4.64 -28.88 2.17
N ALA A 27 -5.60 -29.74 1.84
CA ALA A 27 -5.54 -30.58 0.65
C ALA A 27 -5.62 -29.75 -0.65
N ASP A 28 -6.51 -28.76 -0.70
CA ASP A 28 -6.74 -27.95 -1.91
C ASP A 28 -5.67 -26.85 -2.10
N PHE A 29 -5.14 -26.29 -1.00
CA PHE A 29 -4.28 -25.09 -1.05
C PHE A 29 -2.93 -25.23 -0.35
N GLY A 30 -2.70 -26.28 0.44
CA GLY A 30 -1.52 -26.42 1.29
C GLY A 30 -0.19 -26.40 0.53
N GLU A 31 -0.16 -26.93 -0.70
CA GLU A 31 1.04 -26.87 -1.55
C GLU A 31 1.32 -25.46 -2.09
N SER A 32 0.28 -24.71 -2.47
CA SER A 32 0.42 -23.39 -3.10
C SER A 32 0.63 -22.25 -2.10
N GLN A 33 0.07 -22.40 -0.89
CA GLN A 33 0.15 -21.42 0.20
C GLN A 33 1.01 -21.90 1.38
N GLY A 34 1.65 -23.06 1.25
CA GLY A 34 2.56 -23.57 2.26
C GLY A 34 3.78 -22.64 2.44
N PRO A 35 4.41 -22.64 3.63
CA PRO A 35 5.58 -21.81 3.90
C PRO A 35 6.67 -22.01 2.86
N GLN A 36 6.91 -23.24 2.41
CA GLN A 36 7.91 -23.55 1.40
C GLN A 36 7.64 -22.86 0.04
N ALA A 37 6.38 -22.81 -0.40
CA ALA A 37 5.99 -22.14 -1.65
C ALA A 37 6.11 -20.62 -1.54
N LEU A 38 5.82 -20.05 -0.37
CA LEU A 38 6.03 -18.63 -0.09
C LEU A 38 7.54 -18.30 -0.06
N TYR A 39 8.36 -19.12 0.59
CA TYR A 39 9.81 -18.92 0.62
C TYR A 39 10.48 -19.12 -0.75
N ALA A 40 9.97 -20.03 -1.59
CA ALA A 40 10.48 -20.22 -2.94
C ALA A 40 10.31 -18.97 -3.82
N LYS A 41 9.20 -18.23 -3.65
CA LYS A 41 8.95 -16.96 -4.38
C LYS A 41 9.87 -15.81 -3.95
N HIS A 42 10.35 -15.83 -2.71
CA HIS A 42 11.21 -14.79 -2.17
C HIS A 42 12.69 -15.16 -2.14
N ARG A 43 13.08 -16.34 -2.66
CA ARG A 43 14.49 -16.69 -2.79
C ARG A 43 15.08 -15.85 -3.93
N PRO A 44 15.95 -14.84 -3.65
CA PRO A 44 16.67 -14.16 -4.71
C PRO A 44 17.46 -15.21 -5.48
N ALA A 45 17.41 -15.14 -6.82
CA ALA A 45 18.13 -16.05 -7.71
C ALA A 45 19.61 -16.04 -7.32
N SER A 46 20.03 -17.01 -6.52
CA SER A 46 21.42 -17.20 -6.16
C SER A 46 22.15 -17.55 -7.45
N THR A 47 22.98 -16.61 -7.90
CA THR A 47 23.94 -16.78 -8.98
C THR A 47 24.67 -18.11 -8.83
N PRO A 48 24.80 -18.91 -9.91
CA PRO A 48 25.48 -20.19 -9.82
C PRO A 48 26.96 -19.97 -9.48
N THR A 49 27.35 -20.38 -8.28
CA THR A 49 28.74 -20.47 -7.85
C THR A 49 29.44 -21.53 -8.72
N ARG A 50 30.35 -21.05 -9.56
CA ARG A 50 31.22 -21.82 -10.45
C ARG A 50 32.12 -22.76 -9.63
N ALA A 51 31.84 -24.05 -9.72
CA ALA A 51 32.74 -25.10 -9.25
C ALA A 51 33.97 -25.22 -10.16
N THR A 52 35.14 -25.30 -9.54
CA THR A 52 36.42 -25.71 -10.12
C THR A 52 36.44 -27.21 -10.39
N ALA A 53 36.79 -27.65 -11.61
CA ALA A 53 37.57 -28.87 -11.85
C ALA A 53 37.93 -29.07 -13.34
N THR A 54 39.23 -29.27 -13.56
CA THR A 54 39.91 -30.10 -14.57
C THR A 54 40.05 -29.68 -16.04
N ALA A 55 41.30 -29.83 -16.48
CA ALA A 55 41.89 -29.53 -17.78
C ALA A 55 41.75 -30.67 -18.80
N ALA A 56 41.74 -30.32 -20.09
CA ALA A 56 42.63 -30.83 -21.18
C ALA A 56 41.95 -30.70 -22.58
N PRO A 57 42.73 -30.60 -23.68
CA PRO A 57 42.40 -29.75 -24.82
C PRO A 57 42.12 -30.49 -26.15
N ALA A 58 41.39 -29.85 -27.07
CA ALA A 58 41.57 -30.01 -28.53
C ALA A 58 40.83 -28.92 -29.34
N LYS A 59 41.60 -28.24 -30.21
CA LYS A 59 41.25 -27.31 -31.32
C LYS A 59 40.53 -28.05 -32.48
N PRO A 60 40.16 -27.39 -33.61
CA PRO A 60 39.48 -26.11 -33.83
C PRO A 60 38.39 -26.20 -34.96
N LYS A 61 37.79 -25.04 -35.29
CA LYS A 61 37.32 -24.64 -36.64
C LYS A 61 35.84 -24.89 -36.97
N ALA A 62 35.04 -23.82 -36.94
CA ALA A 62 34.29 -23.32 -38.11
C ALA A 62 33.55 -22.03 -37.72
N GLU A 63 33.98 -20.93 -38.33
CA GLU A 63 33.22 -19.69 -38.44
C GLU A 63 31.97 -19.95 -39.28
N ALA A 64 30.80 -19.57 -38.78
CA ALA A 64 29.72 -19.01 -39.58
C ALA A 64 28.70 -18.35 -38.63
N GLU A 65 28.17 -17.21 -39.06
CA GLU A 65 26.93 -16.60 -38.54
C GLU A 65 27.06 -15.74 -37.28
N ALA A 66 28.00 -14.78 -37.35
CA ALA A 66 27.77 -13.45 -36.79
C ALA A 66 27.04 -12.59 -37.82
N LYS A 67 25.74 -12.32 -37.59
CA LYS A 67 25.01 -11.06 -37.87
C LYS A 67 23.52 -11.36 -38.02
N GLU A 68 22.77 -11.32 -36.91
CA GLU A 68 21.33 -10.95 -36.83
C GLU A 68 20.80 -11.26 -35.42
N ALA A 69 21.34 -10.60 -34.39
CA ALA A 69 20.75 -10.69 -33.04
C ALA A 69 21.14 -9.51 -32.14
N LYS A 70 21.40 -8.33 -32.73
CA LYS A 70 21.91 -7.17 -31.97
C LYS A 70 21.06 -5.89 -32.07
N GLU A 71 19.85 -5.96 -32.63
CA GLU A 71 18.93 -4.81 -32.69
C GLU A 71 17.59 -5.01 -31.94
N ALA A 72 17.39 -6.15 -31.27
CA ALA A 72 16.19 -6.38 -30.45
C ALA A 72 16.41 -6.21 -28.94
N LYS A 73 17.64 -5.89 -28.49
CA LYS A 73 17.98 -5.81 -27.06
C LYS A 73 18.00 -4.38 -26.50
N GLU A 74 18.16 -3.36 -27.35
CA GLU A 74 18.19 -1.96 -26.90
C GLU A 74 16.78 -1.32 -26.74
N ALA A 75 15.72 -1.94 -27.27
CA ALA A 75 14.36 -1.44 -27.10
C ALA A 75 13.67 -1.89 -25.78
N LYS A 76 14.25 -2.85 -25.05
CA LYS A 76 13.67 -3.35 -23.78
C LYS A 76 14.27 -2.67 -22.55
N GLU A 77 15.54 -2.26 -22.59
CA GLU A 77 16.20 -1.52 -21.50
C GLU A 77 15.75 -0.04 -21.42
N ALA A 78 15.27 0.55 -22.52
CA ALA A 78 14.75 1.92 -22.51
C ALA A 78 13.34 2.05 -21.87
N LYS A 79 12.60 0.94 -21.71
CA LYS A 79 11.27 0.95 -21.07
C LYS A 79 11.36 0.74 -19.55
N GLU A 80 12.28 -0.08 -19.08
CA GLU A 80 12.57 -0.25 -17.64
C GLU A 80 13.32 0.96 -17.05
N ALA A 81 14.13 1.68 -17.86
CA ALA A 81 14.78 2.91 -17.41
C ALA A 81 13.84 4.12 -17.30
N LYS A 82 12.64 4.06 -17.93
CA LYS A 82 11.63 5.11 -17.79
C LYS A 82 10.69 4.86 -16.60
N GLU A 83 10.37 3.60 -16.31
CA GLU A 83 9.66 3.23 -15.07
C GLU A 83 10.54 3.41 -13.82
N ALA A 84 11.87 3.20 -13.90
CA ALA A 84 12.77 3.48 -12.77
C ALA A 84 13.03 4.99 -12.54
N LYS A 85 12.69 5.85 -13.51
CA LYS A 85 12.84 7.31 -13.39
C LYS A 85 11.53 8.00 -12.95
N ASP A 86 10.37 7.44 -13.30
CA ASP A 86 9.07 7.79 -12.70
C ASP A 86 8.84 7.13 -11.32
N SER A 87 9.57 6.06 -10.99
CA SER A 87 9.62 5.49 -9.62
C SER A 87 10.34 6.38 -8.59
N ARG A 88 10.70 7.61 -8.98
CA ARG A 88 11.18 8.66 -8.09
C ARG A 88 10.16 9.79 -7.90
N ASP A 89 8.93 9.66 -8.42
CA ASP A 89 7.82 10.31 -7.75
C ASP A 89 7.85 9.77 -6.33
N SER A 90 8.35 10.57 -5.39
CA SER A 90 8.50 10.18 -3.99
C SER A 90 7.19 9.51 -3.54
N ASP A 91 7.23 8.39 -2.81
CA ASP A 91 6.00 7.69 -2.42
C ASP A 91 4.98 8.65 -1.78
N LEU A 92 5.47 9.72 -1.13
CA LEU A 92 4.68 10.81 -0.58
C LEU A 92 3.87 11.61 -1.63
N GLN A 93 4.42 11.83 -2.83
CA GLN A 93 3.72 12.45 -3.96
C GLN A 93 2.55 11.60 -4.43
N VAL A 94 2.66 10.27 -4.39
CA VAL A 94 1.55 9.36 -4.70
C VAL A 94 0.42 9.56 -3.68
N LEU A 95 0.75 9.71 -2.39
CA LEU A 95 -0.25 10.00 -1.36
C LEU A 95 -0.89 11.38 -1.54
N ILE A 96 -0.10 12.40 -1.85
CA ILE A 96 -0.61 13.76 -2.12
C ILE A 96 -1.56 13.73 -3.32
N ARG A 97 -1.16 13.08 -4.42
CA ARG A 97 -2.00 12.95 -5.61
C ARG A 97 -3.29 12.19 -5.31
N TYR A 98 -3.21 11.11 -4.54
CA TYR A 98 -4.38 10.36 -4.08
C TYR A 98 -5.37 11.27 -3.32
N LEU A 99 -4.88 12.08 -2.37
CA LEU A 99 -5.75 13.00 -1.62
C LEU A 99 -6.35 14.10 -2.51
N GLU A 100 -5.56 14.63 -3.45
CA GLU A 100 -6.03 15.64 -4.41
C GLU A 100 -7.10 15.09 -5.35
N GLU A 101 -6.89 13.89 -5.89
CA GLU A 101 -7.88 13.14 -6.68
C GLU A 101 -9.14 12.89 -5.83
N GLU A 102 -9.00 12.46 -4.58
CA GLU A 102 -10.13 12.23 -3.67
C GLU A 102 -10.95 13.50 -3.39
N VAL A 103 -10.30 14.67 -3.26
CA VAL A 103 -10.99 15.97 -3.11
C VAL A 103 -11.68 16.40 -4.40
N THR A 104 -11.00 16.23 -5.55
CA THR A 104 -11.46 16.72 -6.86
C THR A 104 -12.47 15.80 -7.54
N ASP A 105 -12.17 14.51 -7.70
CA ASP A 105 -13.02 13.53 -8.41
C ASP A 105 -14.34 13.28 -7.68
N LYS A 106 -14.33 13.30 -6.34
CA LYS A 106 -15.57 13.08 -5.57
C LYS A 106 -16.41 14.34 -5.43
N ALA A 107 -16.02 15.46 -6.07
CA ALA A 107 -16.73 16.72 -6.02
C ALA A 107 -17.10 17.11 -4.58
N LEU A 108 -16.17 16.89 -3.64
CA LEU A 108 -16.41 17.02 -2.21
C LEU A 108 -16.88 18.43 -1.85
N GLU A 109 -16.31 19.44 -2.50
CA GLU A 109 -16.75 20.83 -2.40
C GLU A 109 -18.19 21.03 -2.89
N GLN A 110 -18.54 20.51 -4.06
CA GLN A 110 -19.90 20.62 -4.60
C GLN A 110 -20.92 19.89 -3.71
N ARG A 111 -20.52 18.76 -3.10
CA ARG A 111 -21.35 18.03 -2.13
C ARG A 111 -21.46 18.77 -0.80
N ALA A 112 -20.39 19.39 -0.32
CA ALA A 112 -20.41 20.23 0.87
C ALA A 112 -21.33 21.45 0.68
N GLU A 113 -21.28 22.08 -0.49
CA GLU A 113 -22.14 23.20 -0.85
C GLU A 113 -23.61 22.76 -0.99
N ALA A 114 -23.86 21.61 -1.63
CA ALA A 114 -25.22 21.10 -1.76
C ALA A 114 -25.78 20.48 -0.44
N TRP A 115 -24.91 20.11 0.50
CA TRP A 115 -25.31 19.81 1.88
C TRP A 115 -25.79 21.06 2.61
N LYS A 116 -25.10 22.21 2.44
CA LYS A 116 -25.56 23.50 2.99
C LYS A 116 -26.91 23.94 2.43
N SER A 117 -27.22 23.59 1.18
CA SER A 117 -28.52 23.88 0.57
C SER A 117 -29.63 22.90 0.98
N GLY A 118 -29.35 21.91 1.83
CA GLY A 118 -30.34 20.99 2.40
C GLY A 118 -30.68 19.79 1.53
N VAL A 119 -29.88 19.48 0.51
CA VAL A 119 -30.12 18.32 -0.37
C VAL A 119 -29.51 17.06 0.26
N SER A 120 -30.33 16.30 0.99
CA SER A 120 -29.91 15.18 1.84
C SER A 120 -29.33 13.93 1.12
N GLY A 121 -29.20 13.93 -0.21
CA GLY A 121 -28.96 12.71 -1.02
C GLY A 121 -27.52 12.44 -1.48
N LEU A 122 -26.52 13.24 -1.07
CA LEU A 122 -25.25 13.33 -1.82
C LEU A 122 -24.17 12.28 -1.48
N LEU A 123 -24.29 11.54 -0.39
CA LEU A 123 -23.31 10.51 0.02
C LEU A 123 -23.93 9.11 0.04
N THR A 124 -24.50 8.67 -1.08
CA THR A 124 -25.04 7.30 -1.22
C THR A 124 -23.96 6.32 -1.67
N ARG A 125 -22.91 6.12 -0.85
CA ARG A 125 -21.96 5.02 -1.06
C ARG A 125 -22.34 3.86 -0.13
N ARG A 126 -22.71 2.72 -0.71
CA ARG A 126 -23.14 1.49 0.01
C ARG A 126 -24.51 1.55 0.72
N GLY A 127 -25.43 2.38 0.25
CA GLY A 127 -26.79 2.46 0.82
C GLY A 127 -26.84 3.07 2.23
N MET A 128 -25.80 3.81 2.62
CA MET A 128 -25.80 4.65 3.80
C MET A 128 -26.06 6.10 3.38
N GLU A 129 -26.76 6.86 4.22
CA GLU A 129 -27.09 8.27 3.97
C GLU A 129 -26.64 9.14 5.14
N GLY A 130 -26.42 10.43 4.86
CA GLY A 130 -26.05 11.43 5.86
C GLY A 130 -24.70 11.17 6.54
N GLN A 131 -24.64 11.40 7.85
CA GLN A 131 -23.40 11.39 8.63
C GLN A 131 -22.70 10.02 8.63
N ASN A 132 -23.45 8.91 8.61
CA ASN A 132 -22.85 7.57 8.63
C ASN A 132 -22.06 7.28 7.35
N ALA A 133 -22.52 7.80 6.21
CA ALA A 133 -21.81 7.66 4.94
C ALA A 133 -20.53 8.51 4.95
N LEU A 134 -20.57 9.71 5.53
CA LEU A 134 -19.39 10.54 5.74
C LEU A 134 -18.39 9.87 6.67
N ASP A 135 -18.82 9.38 7.83
CA ASP A 135 -17.94 8.70 8.78
C ASP A 135 -17.28 7.46 8.14
N THR A 136 -18.03 6.68 7.36
CA THR A 136 -17.48 5.54 6.62
C THR A 136 -16.42 6.00 5.62
N TYR A 137 -16.68 7.11 4.93
CA TYR A 137 -15.76 7.67 3.96
C TYR A 137 -14.48 8.21 4.63
N VAL A 138 -14.60 8.93 5.75
CA VAL A 138 -13.45 9.36 6.56
C VAL A 138 -12.65 8.16 7.04
N ALA A 139 -13.31 7.10 7.50
CA ALA A 139 -12.65 5.86 7.93
C ALA A 139 -11.84 5.20 6.81
N GLU A 140 -12.34 5.24 5.56
CA GLU A 140 -11.62 4.75 4.38
C GLU A 140 -10.36 5.60 4.11
N ILE A 141 -10.46 6.93 4.17
CA ILE A 141 -9.32 7.84 3.97
C ILE A 141 -8.28 7.67 5.08
N VAL A 142 -8.69 7.62 6.35
CA VAL A 142 -7.80 7.42 7.50
C VAL A 142 -7.10 6.07 7.41
N ALA A 143 -7.80 4.99 7.00
CA ALA A 143 -7.18 3.70 6.77
C ALA A 143 -6.11 3.75 5.68
N ALA A 144 -6.42 4.39 4.54
CA ALA A 144 -5.47 4.55 3.44
C ALA A 144 -4.23 5.34 3.86
N LEU A 145 -4.41 6.40 4.65
CA LEU A 145 -3.31 7.18 5.22
C LEU A 145 -2.49 6.35 6.20
N ARG A 146 -3.12 5.66 7.15
CA ARG A 146 -2.42 4.85 8.15
C ARG A 146 -1.59 3.72 7.54
N ASP A 147 -2.16 3.04 6.55
CA ASP A 147 -1.54 1.88 5.91
C ASP A 147 -0.47 2.27 4.88
N PHE A 148 -0.30 3.58 4.64
CA PHE A 148 0.77 4.10 3.79
C PHE A 148 2.16 3.72 4.35
N PRO A 149 3.11 3.28 3.50
CA PRO A 149 4.41 2.75 3.94
C PRO A 149 5.41 3.87 4.32
N TYR A 150 5.09 4.69 5.32
CA TYR A 150 5.92 5.81 5.77
C TYR A 150 7.37 5.41 6.08
N LEU A 151 7.60 4.19 6.58
CA LEU A 151 8.94 3.72 6.95
C LEU A 151 9.81 3.38 5.75
N SER A 152 9.23 3.25 4.56
CA SER A 152 9.93 2.97 3.30
C SER A 152 10.32 4.24 2.54
N LEU A 153 10.02 5.44 3.08
CA LEU A 153 10.40 6.69 2.45
C LEU A 153 11.93 6.77 2.26
N PRO A 154 12.40 7.37 1.15
CA PRO A 154 13.82 7.40 0.80
C PRO A 154 14.69 8.16 1.83
N GLN A 155 14.10 9.06 2.59
CA GLN A 155 14.75 9.81 3.67
C GLN A 155 14.91 9.01 4.97
N GLY A 156 14.39 7.78 5.00
CA GLY A 156 14.54 6.86 6.11
C GLY A 156 13.40 6.89 7.13
N ARG A 157 13.57 6.07 8.17
CA ARG A 157 12.52 5.73 9.13
C ARG A 157 12.03 6.92 9.94
N ASP A 158 12.93 7.81 10.33
CA ASP A 158 12.62 8.94 11.22
C ASP A 158 11.82 10.03 10.48
N ALA A 159 12.16 10.29 9.22
CA ALA A 159 11.37 11.13 8.32
C ALA A 159 9.94 10.58 8.16
N GLY A 160 9.80 9.27 7.94
CA GLY A 160 8.50 8.60 7.88
C GLY A 160 7.66 8.76 9.14
N ARG A 161 8.27 8.55 10.31
CA ARG A 161 7.59 8.76 11.60
C ARG A 161 7.17 10.20 11.78
N TRP A 162 8.03 11.16 11.46
CA TRP A 162 7.70 12.58 11.54
C TRP A 162 6.50 12.94 10.65
N VAL A 163 6.48 12.51 9.38
CA VAL A 163 5.32 12.76 8.50
C VAL A 163 4.05 12.11 9.07
N ARG A 164 4.12 10.86 9.52
CA ARG A 164 2.94 10.17 10.03
C ARG A 164 2.41 10.80 11.32
N ASP A 165 3.28 11.04 12.28
CA ASP A 165 2.89 11.37 13.66
C ASP A 165 2.68 12.88 13.83
N GLU A 166 3.56 13.71 13.26
CA GLU A 166 3.51 15.19 13.42
C GLU A 166 2.71 15.88 12.31
N ILE A 167 2.65 15.31 11.10
CA ILE A 167 1.94 15.95 9.98
C ILE A 167 0.54 15.38 9.80
N VAL A 168 0.41 14.05 9.67
CA VAL A 168 -0.87 13.41 9.34
C VAL A 168 -1.73 13.23 10.58
N ALA A 169 -1.22 12.53 11.60
CA ALA A 169 -2.02 12.18 12.78
C ALA A 169 -2.51 13.41 13.54
N GLN A 170 -1.68 14.46 13.65
CA GLN A 170 -2.05 15.71 14.30
C GLN A 170 -3.27 16.39 13.68
N VAL A 171 -3.47 16.25 12.37
CA VAL A 171 -4.61 16.87 11.68
C VAL A 171 -5.94 16.23 12.08
N PHE A 172 -5.92 14.96 12.49
CA PHE A 172 -7.11 14.22 12.93
C PHE A 172 -7.34 14.29 14.45
N GLU A 173 -6.49 15.00 15.19
CA GLU A 173 -6.62 15.17 16.63
C GLU A 173 -8.02 15.69 17.00
N ASP A 174 -8.55 15.21 18.12
CA ASP A 174 -9.91 15.44 18.63
C ASP A 174 -11.09 14.84 17.83
N HIS A 175 -10.91 14.55 16.55
CA HIS A 175 -12.00 14.12 15.67
C HIS A 175 -11.96 12.62 15.39
N TRP A 176 -10.75 12.08 15.19
CA TRP A 176 -10.54 10.69 14.81
C TRP A 176 -9.24 10.13 15.42
N ASP A 177 -9.34 8.97 16.06
CA ASP A 177 -8.15 8.22 16.49
C ASP A 177 -7.51 7.59 15.25
N PHE A 178 -6.46 8.24 14.76
CA PHE A 178 -5.73 7.86 13.54
C PHE A 178 -5.20 6.42 13.60
N TYR A 179 -4.67 5.98 14.74
CA TYR A 179 -3.99 4.68 14.84
C TYR A 179 -5.00 3.52 14.90
N ASN A 180 -6.07 3.70 15.66
CA ASN A 180 -7.12 2.69 15.81
C ASN A 180 -8.21 2.79 14.73
N ASN A 181 -8.14 3.82 13.87
CA ASN A 181 -9.17 4.18 12.92
C ASN A 181 -10.56 4.25 13.58
N LYS A 182 -10.64 4.93 14.73
CA LYS A 182 -11.86 5.01 15.53
C LYS A 182 -12.38 6.44 15.58
N LYS A 183 -13.65 6.61 15.22
CA LYS A 183 -14.37 7.88 15.38
C LYS A 183 -14.39 8.30 16.85
N LEU A 184 -14.01 9.55 17.12
CA LEU A 184 -14.18 10.20 18.42
C LEU A 184 -15.41 11.12 18.35
N LYS A 185 -15.21 12.34 17.84
CA LYS A 185 -16.28 13.30 17.56
C LYS A 185 -16.87 13.12 16.15
N GLY A 186 -16.04 12.72 15.19
CA GLY A 186 -16.38 12.75 13.76
C GLY A 186 -16.14 14.13 13.14
N PHE A 187 -16.39 14.23 11.84
CA PHE A 187 -16.28 15.49 11.09
C PHE A 187 -17.62 15.82 10.45
N ASP A 188 -17.93 17.11 10.38
CA ASP A 188 -18.89 17.58 9.39
C ASP A 188 -18.24 17.63 8.00
N LEU A 189 -19.06 17.56 6.94
CA LEU A 189 -18.54 17.49 5.56
C LEU A 189 -17.70 18.73 5.21
N GLU A 190 -18.09 19.91 5.71
CA GLU A 190 -17.35 21.15 5.53
C GLU A 190 -16.03 21.16 6.30
N GLU A 191 -16.04 20.74 7.58
CA GLU A 191 -14.83 20.61 8.38
C GLU A 191 -13.84 19.66 7.73
N PHE A 192 -14.32 18.52 7.21
CA PHE A 192 -13.48 17.55 6.52
C PHE A 192 -12.90 18.09 5.20
N CYS A 193 -13.70 18.81 4.40
CA CYS A 193 -13.20 19.50 3.21
C CYS A 193 -12.10 20.51 3.56
N GLN A 194 -12.33 21.35 4.58
CA GLN A 194 -11.34 22.31 5.03
C GLN A 194 -10.08 21.61 5.54
N LEU A 195 -10.21 20.50 6.27
CA LEU A 195 -9.10 19.72 6.78
C LEU A 195 -8.21 19.10 5.69
N LEU A 196 -8.78 18.74 4.54
CA LEU A 196 -8.01 18.20 3.42
C LEU A 196 -7.42 19.32 2.54
N ALA A 197 -8.25 20.27 2.11
CA ALA A 197 -7.95 21.21 1.03
C ALA A 197 -7.83 22.69 1.47
N GLY A 198 -8.07 22.99 2.75
CA GLY A 198 -7.93 24.34 3.27
C GLY A 198 -6.48 24.82 3.31
N GLN A 199 -6.30 26.12 3.50
CA GLN A 199 -4.98 26.73 3.56
C GLN A 199 -4.22 26.27 4.82
N ASN A 200 -2.99 25.75 4.66
CA ASN A 200 -2.17 25.13 5.72
C ASN A 200 -2.71 23.80 6.28
N MET A 201 -3.52 23.10 5.50
CA MET A 201 -4.16 21.85 5.90
C MET A 201 -3.42 20.64 5.33
N LEU A 202 -3.99 19.44 5.41
CA LEU A 202 -3.24 18.18 5.23
C LEU A 202 -2.40 18.14 3.95
N ILE A 203 -2.98 18.50 2.80
CA ILE A 203 -2.30 18.48 1.50
C ILE A 203 -1.14 19.48 1.48
N ASP A 204 -1.35 20.71 1.96
CA ASP A 204 -0.30 21.73 2.03
C ASP A 204 0.84 21.32 2.97
N ARG A 205 0.50 20.74 4.13
CA ARG A 205 1.50 20.24 5.10
C ARG A 205 2.31 19.09 4.52
N LEU A 206 1.68 18.17 3.78
CA LEU A 206 2.37 17.08 3.09
C LEU A 206 3.29 17.61 1.98
N ARG A 207 2.86 18.61 1.21
CA ARG A 207 3.70 19.28 0.22
C ARG A 207 4.88 20.01 0.86
N HIS A 208 4.66 20.65 2.01
CA HIS A 208 5.75 21.27 2.79
C HIS A 208 6.73 20.22 3.31
N ALA A 209 6.22 19.11 3.85
CA ALA A 209 7.02 17.98 4.29
C ALA A 209 7.86 17.40 3.15
N GLN A 210 7.27 17.23 1.97
CA GLN A 210 7.98 16.79 0.77
C GLN A 210 9.16 17.71 0.44
N ARG A 211 8.93 19.03 0.38
CA ARG A 211 10.01 20.01 0.14
C ARG A 211 11.07 20.00 1.23
N ALA A 212 10.70 19.78 2.49
CA ALA A 212 11.64 19.69 3.60
C ALA A 212 12.51 18.44 3.53
N LEU A 213 11.97 17.35 2.97
CA LEU A 213 12.65 16.07 2.79
C LEU A 213 13.54 16.02 1.53
N ASP A 214 13.34 16.94 0.59
CA ASP A 214 14.14 17.07 -0.63
C ASP A 214 15.37 18.00 -0.46
N ASN A 215 15.43 18.79 0.62
CA ASN A 215 16.56 19.67 0.97
C ASN A 215 17.58 18.97 1.87
#